data_AF-A0AAV8Y0E6-F1
#
_entry.id   AF-A0AAV8Y0E6-F1
#
_cell.length_a   1.000
_cell.length_b   1.000
_cell.length_c   1.000
_cell.angle_alpha   90.00
_cell.angle_beta   90.00
_cell.angle_gamma   90.00
#
_symmetry.space_group_name_H-M   'P 1'
#
loop_
_entity.id
_entity.type
_entity.pdbx_description
1 polymer ?
#
loop_
_entity_poly.entity_id
_entity_poly.type
_entity_poly.pdbx_seq_one_letter_code
_entity_poly.pdbx_strand_id
1 'polypeptide(L)'
;MQLPLTPEEYLAYYKHRVMTELQNPELMPGAKELVRHLHNNDILIAVATSSSQETMELKTKNHQDLFGFFHHIVWGRSDIEVKHGKPAPIYFCVCIQVS
;
A
#
# COMPACT_ATOMS: atom_id res chain seq x y z
N MET A 1 -32.71 11.24 2.01
CA MET A 1 -31.97 11.23 0.72
C MET A 1 -32.11 9.84 0.12
N GLN A 2 -32.74 9.70 -1.04
CA GLN A 2 -32.73 8.46 -1.81
C GLN A 2 -31.52 8.53 -2.74
N LEU A 3 -30.46 7.79 -2.39
CA LEU A 3 -29.31 7.66 -3.28
C LEU A 3 -29.68 6.66 -4.40
N PRO A 4 -29.22 6.89 -5.64
CA PRO A 4 -29.59 6.09 -6.81
C PRO A 4 -29.00 4.67 -6.82
N LEU A 5 -28.23 4.30 -5.80
CA LEU A 5 -27.57 3.01 -5.65
C LEU A 5 -27.63 2.57 -4.18
N THR A 6 -27.75 1.27 -3.98
CA THR A 6 -27.49 0.63 -2.69
C THR A 6 -25.99 0.67 -2.35
N PRO A 7 -25.62 0.59 -1.06
CA PRO A 7 -24.21 0.49 -0.66
C PRO A 7 -23.46 -0.67 -1.34
N GLU A 8 -24.12 -1.81 -1.54
CA GLU A 8 -23.56 -3.01 -2.16
C GLU A 8 -23.26 -2.79 -3.65
N GLU A 9 -24.21 -2.20 -4.39
CA GLU A 9 -24.02 -1.86 -5.81
C GLU A 9 -22.89 -0.85 -5.99
N TYR A 10 -22.84 0.17 -5.12
CA TYR A 10 -21.75 1.13 -5.14
C TYR A 10 -20.40 0.46 -4.85
N LEU A 11 -20.34 -0.44 -3.87
CA LEU A 11 -19.10 -1.14 -3.52
C LEU A 11 -18.61 -2.01 -4.67
N ALA A 12 -19.51 -2.72 -5.37
CA ALA A 12 -19.16 -3.52 -6.53
C ALA A 12 -18.61 -2.65 -7.67
N TYR A 13 -19.29 -1.54 -7.98
CA TYR A 13 -18.84 -0.56 -8.97
C TYR A 13 -17.48 0.05 -8.61
N TYR A 14 -17.30 0.46 -7.34
CA TYR A 14 -16.06 1.03 -6.84
C TYR A 14 -14.89 0.05 -6.96
N LYS A 15 -15.07 -1.21 -6.54
CA LYS A 15 -14.04 -2.24 -6.66
C LYS A 15 -13.62 -2.47 -8.10
N HIS A 16 -14.60 -2.56 -9.01
CA HIS A 16 -14.31 -2.71 -10.44
C HIS A 16 -13.44 -1.57 -10.96
N ARG A 17 -13.82 -0.32 -10.68
CA ARG A 17 -13.03 0.85 -11.09
C ARG A 17 -11.64 0.91 -10.49
N VAL A 18 -11.49 0.57 -9.21
CA VAL A 18 -10.19 0.52 -8.55
C VAL A 18 -9.24 -0.45 -9.27
N MET A 19 -9.74 -1.63 -9.66
CA MET A 19 -8.93 -2.65 -10.32
C MET A 19 -8.58 -2.31 -11.78
N THR A 20 -9.36 -1.45 -12.42
CA THR A 20 -9.08 -1.00 -13.79
C THR A 20 -8.24 0.28 -13.83
N GLU A 21 -8.48 1.23 -12.94
CA GLU A 21 -7.86 2.56 -13.00
C GLU A 21 -6.54 2.66 -12.25
N LEU A 22 -6.32 1.85 -11.20
CA LEU A 22 -5.06 1.91 -10.43
C LEU A 22 -3.95 1.05 -11.02
N GLN A 23 -4.07 0.67 -12.29
CA GLN A 23 -3.04 -0.08 -12.99
C GLN A 23 -1.87 0.84 -13.33
N ASN A 24 -0.66 0.39 -12.99
CA ASN A 24 0.60 1.04 -13.40
C ASN A 24 0.70 2.52 -12.99
N PRO A 25 0.50 2.87 -11.70
CA PRO A 25 0.62 4.25 -11.24
C PRO A 25 2.04 4.77 -11.48
N GLU A 26 2.18 6.05 -11.81
CA GLU A 26 3.49 6.69 -11.85
C GLU A 26 4.05 6.88 -10.44
N LEU A 27 5.38 6.74 -10.30
CA LEU A 27 6.07 7.06 -9.06
C LEU A 27 6.08 8.58 -8.88
N MET A 28 5.98 9.02 -7.62
CA MET A 28 6.15 10.44 -7.32
C MET A 28 7.58 10.89 -7.59
N PRO A 29 7.79 12.12 -8.10
CA PRO A 29 9.13 12.66 -8.32
C PRO A 29 10.00 12.53 -7.07
N GLY A 30 11.21 11.97 -7.22
CA GLY A 30 12.16 11.78 -6.13
C GLY A 30 11.98 10.49 -5.31
N ALA A 31 10.88 9.74 -5.47
CA ALA A 31 10.63 8.54 -4.68
C ALA A 31 11.69 7.45 -4.92
N LYS A 32 12.08 7.26 -6.19
CA LYS A 32 13.07 6.24 -6.57
C LYS A 32 14.47 6.61 -6.11
N GLU A 33 14.83 7.88 -6.22
CA GLU A 33 16.09 8.44 -5.78
C GLU A 33 16.24 8.31 -4.26
N LEU A 34 15.19 8.64 -3.50
CA LEU A 34 15.18 8.56 -2.05
C LEU A 34 15.35 7.11 -1.56
N VAL A 35 14.55 6.18 -2.08
CA VAL A 35 14.63 4.76 -1.70
C VAL A 35 16.03 4.19 -1.98
N ARG A 36 16.59 4.47 -3.16
CA ARG A 36 17.95 4.04 -3.50
C ARG A 36 19.00 4.67 -2.60
N HIS A 37 18.87 5.96 -2.28
CA HIS A 37 19.81 6.64 -1.40
C HIS A 37 19.80 6.01 0.01
N LEU A 38 18.62 5.77 0.57
CA LEU A 38 18.49 5.15 1.90
C LEU A 38 19.08 3.74 1.89
N HIS A 39 18.74 2.93 0.89
CA HIS A 39 19.27 1.57 0.74
C HIS A 39 20.81 1.55 0.59
N ASN A 40 21.38 2.42 -0.24
CA ASN A 40 22.83 2.50 -0.44
C ASN A 40 23.61 3.01 0.79
N ASN A 41 22.93 3.58 1.78
CA ASN A 41 23.50 4.00 3.06
C ASN A 41 23.13 3.04 4.21
N ASP A 42 22.71 1.81 3.88
CA ASP A 42 22.36 0.76 4.83
C ASP A 42 21.23 1.16 5.81
N ILE A 43 20.33 2.06 5.38
CA ILE A 43 19.17 2.46 6.18
C ILE A 43 18.01 1.51 5.90
N LEU A 44 17.53 0.85 6.96
CA LEU A 44 16.34 0.01 6.89
C LEU A 44 15.11 0.85 6.53
N ILE A 45 14.44 0.46 5.46
CA ILE A 45 13.21 1.08 4.98
C ILE A 45 12.11 0.04 4.79
N ALA A 46 10.88 0.41 5.11
CA ALA A 46 9.68 -0.40 4.99
C ALA A 46 8.50 0.42 4.45
N VAL A 47 7.51 -0.26 3.86
CA VAL A 47 6.26 0.37 3.40
C VAL A 47 5.12 0.00 4.32
N ALA A 48 4.33 0.99 4.75
CA ALA A 48 3.09 0.80 5.50
C ALA A 48 1.89 1.37 4.72
N THR A 49 1.06 0.50 4.16
CA THR A 49 -0.11 0.89 3.36
C THR A 49 -1.41 0.41 3.98
N SER A 50 -2.49 1.20 3.83
CA SER A 50 -3.86 0.77 4.15
C SER A 50 -4.56 0.10 2.96
N SER A 51 -3.89 0.03 1.81
CA SER A 51 -4.39 -0.70 0.64
C SER A 51 -4.47 -2.20 0.95
N SER A 52 -5.44 -2.88 0.36
CA SER A 52 -5.45 -4.35 0.38
C SER A 52 -4.22 -4.90 -0.34
N GLN A 53 -3.84 -6.14 -0.02
CA GLN A 53 -2.78 -6.83 -0.75
C GLN A 53 -3.01 -6.81 -2.27
N GLU A 54 -4.22 -7.17 -2.72
CA GLU A 54 -4.60 -7.18 -4.14
C GLU A 54 -4.37 -5.82 -4.83
N THR A 55 -4.81 -4.73 -4.21
CA THR A 55 -4.64 -3.40 -4.80
C THR A 55 -3.20 -2.89 -4.70
N MET A 56 -2.42 -3.38 -3.74
CA MET A 56 -1.00 -3.07 -3.65
C MET A 56 -0.20 -3.79 -4.74
N GLU A 57 -0.42 -5.09 -4.91
CA GLU A 57 0.20 -5.89 -5.98
C GLU A 57 -0.09 -5.29 -7.35
N LEU A 58 -1.32 -4.83 -7.58
CA LEU A 58 -1.71 -4.14 -8.82
C LEU A 58 -0.89 -2.85 -9.04
N LYS A 59 -0.74 -2.03 -8.00
CA LYS A 59 -0.01 -0.75 -8.06
C LYS A 59 1.49 -0.93 -8.23
N THR A 60 2.07 -2.00 -7.68
CA THR A 60 3.53 -2.19 -7.64
C THR A 60 4.05 -3.17 -8.68
N LYS A 61 3.18 -3.83 -9.44
CA LYS A 61 3.56 -4.82 -10.47
C LYS A 61 4.71 -4.37 -11.38
N ASN A 62 4.75 -3.09 -11.75
CA ASN A 62 5.78 -2.54 -12.64
C ASN A 62 6.93 -1.82 -11.92
N HIS A 63 6.91 -1.80 -10.58
CA HIS A 63 7.90 -1.12 -9.74
C HIS A 63 8.68 -2.10 -8.87
N GLN A 64 8.75 -3.38 -9.27
CA GLN A 64 9.44 -4.41 -8.47
C GLN A 64 10.92 -4.10 -8.26
N ASP A 65 11.55 -3.37 -9.18
CA ASP A 65 12.93 -2.88 -9.06
C ASP A 65 13.10 -1.87 -7.92
N LEU A 66 12.07 -1.09 -7.61
CA LEU A 66 12.03 -0.18 -6.48
C LEU A 66 11.62 -0.91 -5.20
N PHE A 67 10.58 -1.75 -5.29
CA PHE A 67 9.99 -2.38 -4.13
C PHE A 67 10.88 -3.47 -3.52
N GLY A 68 11.83 -4.02 -4.29
CA GLY A 68 12.86 -4.94 -3.78
C GLY A 68 13.85 -4.32 -2.79
N PHE A 69 13.89 -2.99 -2.63
CA PHE A 69 14.75 -2.34 -1.62
C PHE A 69 14.11 -2.25 -0.24
N PHE A 70 12.81 -2.50 -0.11
CA PHE A 70 12.14 -2.48 1.20
C PHE A 70 12.32 -3.82 1.92
N HIS A 71 12.68 -3.75 3.18
CA HIS A 71 12.90 -4.92 4.03
C HIS A 71 11.58 -5.63 4.35
N HIS A 72 10.54 -4.83 4.53
CA HIS A 72 9.20 -5.32 4.80
C HIS A 72 8.15 -4.40 4.18
N ILE A 73 7.02 -4.99 3.78
CA ILE A 73 5.85 -4.26 3.30
C ILE A 73 4.64 -4.75 4.11
N VAL A 74 4.05 -3.84 4.88
CA VAL A 74 2.83 -4.07 5.66
C VAL A 74 1.64 -3.57 4.85
N TRP A 75 0.70 -4.47 4.61
CA TRP A 75 -0.56 -4.20 3.89
C TRP A 75 -1.72 -4.00 4.88
N GLY A 76 -2.74 -3.27 4.48
CA GLY A 76 -3.90 -3.01 5.32
C GLY A 76 -4.72 -4.27 5.57
N ARG A 77 -5.18 -4.47 6.81
CA ARG A 77 -6.15 -5.48 7.31
C ARG A 77 -5.85 -6.97 7.01
N SER A 78 -4.89 -7.28 6.15
CA SER A 78 -4.44 -8.65 5.86
C SER A 78 -3.36 -9.12 6.83
N ASP A 79 -2.59 -8.21 7.44
CA ASP A 79 -1.70 -8.53 8.56
C ASP A 79 -2.51 -8.73 9.84
N ILE A 80 -2.37 -9.90 10.45
CA ILE A 80 -3.17 -10.35 11.61
C ILE A 80 -3.00 -9.44 12.83
N GLU A 81 -1.91 -8.68 12.87
CA GLU A 81 -1.58 -7.72 13.91
C GLU A 81 -2.27 -6.35 13.72
N VAL A 82 -2.83 -6.08 12.54
CA VAL A 82 -3.46 -4.80 12.19
C VAL A 82 -4.98 -4.89 12.37
N LYS A 83 -5.44 -4.92 13.63
CA LYS A 83 -6.89 -4.93 13.97
C LYS A 83 -7.58 -3.58 13.74
N HIS A 84 -6.83 -2.49 13.71
CA HIS A 84 -7.34 -1.12 13.55
C HIS A 84 -6.60 -0.39 12.42
N GLY A 85 -7.37 0.20 11.50
CA GLY A 85 -6.86 1.07 10.43
C GLY A 85 -6.21 2.36 10.95
N LYS A 86 -5.55 3.12 10.08
CA LYS A 86 -5.10 4.49 10.40
C LYS A 86 -6.30 5.29 10.97
N PRO A 87 -6.12 6.14 12.00
CA PRO A 87 -4.85 6.69 12.52
C PRO A 87 -4.18 5.85 13.62
N ALA A 88 -4.58 4.60 13.84
CA ALA A 88 -3.90 3.76 14.83
C ALA A 88 -2.39 3.63 14.52
N PRO A 89 -1.50 3.80 15.52
CA PRO A 89 -0.05 3.74 15.31
C PRO A 89 0.45 2.33 14.95
N ILE A 90 -0.42 1.32 14.99
CA ILE A 90 -0.10 -0.09 14.86
C ILE A 90 0.64 -0.42 13.56
N TYR A 91 0.35 0.29 12.46
CA TYR A 91 1.07 0.14 11.19
C TYR A 91 2.55 0.48 11.32
N PHE A 92 2.89 1.52 12.09
CA PHE A 92 4.29 1.89 12.34
C PHE A 92 4.95 0.91 13.31
N CYS A 93 4.22 0.44 14.34
CA CYS A 93 4.74 -0.53 15.30
C CYS A 93 5.09 -1.87 14.62
N VAL A 94 4.21 -2.43 13.79
CA VAL A 94 4.48 -3.66 13.04
C VAL A 94 5.67 -3.47 12.08
N CYS A 95 5.76 -2.33 11.38
CA CYS A 95 6.94 -2.03 10.55
C CYS A 95 8.26 -1.99 11.34
N ILE A 96 8.24 -1.62 12.61
CA ILE A 96 9.43 -1.54 13.46
C ILE A 96 9.78 -2.90 14.09
N GLN A 97 8.79 -3.73 14.43
CA GLN A 97 8.97 -4.95 15.22
C GLN A 97 9.55 -6.15 14.46
N VAL A 98 9.63 -6.12 13.13
CA VAL A 98 10.17 -7.21 12.30
C VAL A 98 11.60 -6.91 11.79
N SER A 99 12.34 -6.04 12.50
CA SER A 99 13.74 -5.70 12.20
C SER A 99 14.74 -6.73 12.73
#